data_AF-A0A520GMX0-F1
#
_entry.id   AF-A0A520GMX0-F1
#
_cell.length_a   1.000
_cell.length_b   1.000
_cell.length_c   1.000
_cell.angle_alpha   90.00
_cell.angle_beta   90.00
_cell.angle_gamma   90.00
#
_symmetry.space_group_name_H-M   'P 1'
#
loop_
_entity.id
_entity.type
_entity.pdbx_description
1 polymer ?
#
loop_
_entity_poly.entity_id
_entity_poly.type
_entity_poly.pdbx_seq_one_letter_code
_entity_poly.pdbx_strand_id
1 'polypeptide(L)' 'VHVETLVGELVAQLTGVHRFEIGTAITLYFAASQAYVFDASERLAVSPEWRKNQGGR' A
#
# COMPACT_ATOMS: atom_id res chain seq x y z
N VAL A 1 0.88 8.39 7.99
CA VAL A 1 0.07 7.96 9.15
C VAL A 1 0.41 6.53 9.48
N HIS A 2 0.43 6.18 10.77
CA HIS A 2 0.62 4.81 11.26
C HIS A 2 -0.74 4.30 11.75
N VAL A 3 -1.11 3.10 11.36
CA VAL A 3 -2.36 2.46 11.80
C VAL A 3 -2.11 1.03 12.24
N GLU A 4 -2.82 0.62 13.27
CA GLU A 4 -2.93 -0.77 13.66
C GLU A 4 -4.09 -1.40 12.87
N THR A 5 -3.85 -2.58 12.31
CA THR A 5 -4.86 -3.35 11.57
C THR A 5 -4.89 -4.79 12.07
N LEU A 6 -5.95 -5.54 11.74
CA LEU A 6 -6.05 -6.95 12.09
C LEU A 6 -4.93 -7.83 11.49
N VAL A 7 -4.26 -7.35 10.44
CA VAL A 7 -3.16 -8.05 9.75
C VAL A 7 -1.78 -7.51 10.14
N GLY A 8 -1.71 -6.58 11.11
CA GLY A 8 -0.48 -5.96 11.59
C GLY A 8 -0.45 -4.44 11.41
N GLU A 9 0.72 -3.86 11.66
CA GLU A 9 0.95 -2.42 11.50
C GLU A 9 1.07 -2.02 10.03
N LEU A 10 0.46 -0.88 9.67
CA LEU A 10 0.53 -0.31 8.33
C LEU A 10 0.94 1.15 8.39
N VAL A 11 1.80 1.54 7.44
CA VAL A 11 2.14 2.94 7.18
C VAL A 11 1.54 3.37 5.86
N ALA A 12 0.78 4.46 5.87
CA ALA A 12 0.20 5.06 4.68
C ALA A 12 0.61 6.53 4.54
N GLN A 13 0.93 6.94 3.32
CA GLN A 13 1.13 8.35 2.99
C GLN A 13 -0.19 8.93 2.47
N LEU A 14 -0.66 9.99 3.11
CA LEU A 14 -1.82 10.75 2.65
C LEU A 14 -1.32 12.08 2.07
N THR A 15 -1.76 12.41 0.87
CA THR A 15 -1.41 13.68 0.22
C THR A 15 -2.20 14.83 0.82
N GLY A 16 -1.58 16.01 0.93
CA GLY A 16 -2.18 17.18 1.56
C GLY A 16 -2.01 17.18 3.09
N VAL A 17 -2.72 18.09 3.76
CA VAL A 17 -2.68 18.21 5.23
C VAL A 17 -3.98 17.67 5.79
N HIS A 18 -3.87 16.66 6.66
CA HIS A 18 -5.00 16.05 7.35
C HIS A 18 -4.75 16.07 8.85
N ARG A 19 -5.78 16.36 9.64
CA ARG A 19 -5.74 16.31 11.11
C ARG A 19 -6.55 15.12 11.60
N PHE A 20 -5.89 14.23 12.32
CA PHE A 20 -6.52 13.10 13.01
C PHE A 20 -6.11 13.12 14.48
N GLU A 21 -7.02 12.75 15.36
CA GLU A 21 -6.69 12.45 16.75
C GLU A 21 -6.15 11.02 16.85
N ILE A 22 -5.27 10.76 17.82
CA ILE A 22 -4.75 9.40 18.07
C ILE A 22 -5.94 8.49 18.44
N GLY A 23 -5.97 7.29 17.85
CA GLY A 23 -7.07 6.33 18.04
C GLY A 23 -8.29 6.57 17.13
N THR A 24 -8.30 7.63 16.32
CA THR A 24 -9.35 7.84 15.32
C THR A 24 -9.34 6.71 14.30
N ALA A 25 -10.47 6.03 14.11
CA ALA A 25 -10.62 5.03 13.08
C ALA A 25 -10.60 5.69 11.69
N ILE A 26 -9.78 5.15 10.78
CA ILE A 26 -9.72 5.58 9.38
C ILE A 26 -9.83 4.38 8.45
N THR A 27 -10.53 4.55 7.34
CA THR A 27 -10.63 3.53 6.29
C THR A 27 -9.62 3.84 5.19
N LEU A 28 -8.71 2.91 4.92
CA LEU A 28 -7.73 3.00 3.85
C LEU A 28 -8.11 2.03 2.73
N TYR A 29 -7.91 2.45 1.49
CA TYR A 29 -8.12 1.63 0.31
C TYR A 29 -6.80 1.50 -0.44
N PHE A 30 -6.50 0.30 -0.93
CA PHE A 30 -5.37 0.03 -1.81
C PHE A 30 -5.80 -0.96 -2.89
N ALA A 31 -5.13 -0.92 -4.05
CA ALA A 31 -5.36 -1.88 -5.10
C ALA A 31 -4.44 -3.09 -4.91
N ALA A 32 -5.00 -4.30 -4.77
CA ALA A 32 -4.21 -5.52 -4.63
C ALA A 32 -3.31 -5.79 -5.85
N SER A 33 -3.69 -5.32 -7.05
CA SER A 33 -2.86 -5.37 -8.26
C SER A 33 -1.58 -4.53 -8.18
N GLN A 34 -1.48 -3.63 -7.19
CA GLN A 34 -0.29 -2.83 -6.91
C GLN A 34 0.55 -3.37 -5.74
N ALA A 35 0.20 -4.54 -5.18
CA ALA A 35 0.95 -5.16 -4.10
C ALA A 35 2.09 -6.06 -4.63
N TYR A 36 3.18 -6.12 -3.87
CA TYR A 36 4.14 -7.21 -3.97
C TYR A 36 3.69 -8.34 -3.05
N VAL A 37 3.68 -9.58 -3.55
CA VAL A 37 3.31 -10.77 -2.76
C VAL A 37 4.50 -11.73 -2.72
N PHE A 38 4.84 -12.18 -1.52
CA PHE A 38 5.91 -13.15 -1.28
C PHE A 38 5.31 -14.46 -0.82
N ASP A 39 5.88 -15.58 -1.26
CA ASP A 39 5.47 -16.91 -0.83
C ASP A 39 6.08 -17.28 0.54
N ALA A 40 5.73 -18.48 1.04
CA ALA A 40 6.23 -18.98 2.33
C ALA A 40 7.74 -19.27 2.34
N SER A 41 8.42 -19.26 1.20
CA SER A 41 9.88 -19.36 1.08
C SER A 41 10.55 -17.99 0.92
N GLU A 42 9.82 -16.91 1.22
CA GLU A 42 10.26 -15.51 1.10
C GLU A 42 10.59 -15.09 -0.35
N ARG A 43 10.10 -15.84 -1.34
CA ARG A 43 10.33 -15.52 -2.76
C ARG A 43 9.20 -14.67 -3.31
N LEU A 44 9.56 -13.71 -4.17
CA LEU A 44 8.60 -12.88 -4.88
C LEU A 44 7.72 -13.76 -5.79
N ALA A 45 6.42 -13.79 -5.52
CA ALA A 45 5.42 -14.54 -6.28
C ALA A 45 4.63 -13.64 -7.24
N VAL A 46 4.30 -12.41 -6.80
CA VAL A 46 3.57 -11.42 -7.61
C VAL A 46 4.24 -10.06 -7.50
N SER A 47 4.47 -9.42 -8.64
CA SER A 47 4.89 -8.02 -8.75
C SER A 47 3.77 -7.21 -9.39
N PRO A 48 3.62 -5.93 -9.01
CA PRO A 48 2.78 -5.00 -9.76
C PRO A 48 3.22 -4.88 -11.21
N GLU A 49 2.25 -4.78 -12.12
CA GLU A 49 2.51 -4.41 -13.51
C GLU A 49 2.67 -2.88 -13.58
N TRP A 50 3.91 -2.41 -13.48
CA TRP A 50 4.20 -1.03 -13.81
C TRP A 50 4.15 -0.89 -15.33
N ARG A 51 3.20 -0.09 -15.84
CA ARG A 51 3.18 0.25 -17.25
C ARG A 51 4.48 0.99 -17.56
N LYS A 52 5.44 0.35 -18.25
CA LYS A 52 6.47 1.09 -19.01
C LYS A 52 5.69 2.05 -19.90
N ASN A 53 5.76 3.34 -19.65
CA ASN A 53 5.33 4.31 -20.65
C ASN A 53 6.12 3.95 -21.91
N GLN A 54 5.44 3.38 -22.90
CA GLN A 54 5.98 3.25 -24.25
C GLN A 54 6.09 4.68 -24.76
N GLY A 55 7.24 5.29 -24.49
CA GLY A 55 7.62 6.58 -25.05
C GLY A 55 7.80 6.40 -26.55
N GLY A 56 6.68 6.48 -27.27
CA GLY A 56 6.67 6.73 -28.69
C GLY A 56 7.04 8.18 -28.93
N ARG A 57 8.28 8.41 -29.33
CA ARG A 57 8.61 9.40 -30.36
C ARG A 57 9.84 8.94 -31.11
#